data_AF-A0A2J5PWU4-F1
#
_entry.id   AF-A0A2J5PWU4-F1
#
_cell.length_a   1.000
_cell.length_b   1.000
_cell.length_c   1.000
_cell.angle_alpha   90.00
_cell.angle_beta   90.00
_cell.angle_gamma   90.00
#
_symmetry.space_group_name_H-M   'P 1'
#
loop_
_entity.id
_entity.type
_entity.pdbx_description
1 polymer ?
#
loop_
_entity_poly.entity_id
_entity_poly.type
_entity_poly.pdbx_seq_one_letter_code
_entity_poly.pdbx_strand_id
1 'polypeptide(L)' 'MKRDIFEVITDAEHAMGYTRQALAVLDLWMDGLNIEDDAEANRVAAVHSLVYESLTWLKKTAGINEE' A
#
# COMPACT_ATOMS: atom_id res chain seq x y z
N MET A 1 23.10 -15.79 10.03
CA MET A 1 23.64 -14.81 9.05
C MET A 1 22.90 -13.50 9.29
N LYS A 2 23.59 -12.41 9.65
CA LYS A 2 22.93 -11.09 9.73
C LYS A 2 22.62 -10.66 8.30
N ARG A 3 21.36 -10.27 8.03
CA ARG A 3 21.01 -9.65 6.75
C ARG A 3 21.76 -8.34 6.60
N ASP A 4 22.20 -8.05 5.38
CA ASP A 4 22.85 -6.78 5.07
C ASP A 4 21.82 -5.66 5.22
N ILE A 5 22.22 -4.53 5.81
CA ILE A 5 21.36 -3.35 5.97
C ILE A 5 20.90 -2.84 4.60
N PHE A 6 21.74 -2.93 3.57
CA PHE A 6 21.39 -2.54 2.20
C PHE A 6 20.34 -3.46 1.59
N GLU A 7 20.37 -4.77 1.88
CA GLU A 7 19.32 -5.71 1.45
C GLU A 7 17.98 -5.35 2.08
N VAL A 8 17.96 -5.03 3.38
CA VAL A 8 16.74 -4.63 4.10
C VAL A 8 16.16 -3.33 3.55
N ILE A 9 17.00 -2.34 3.24
CA ILE A 9 16.56 -1.08 2.63
C ILE A 9 15.98 -1.34 1.23
N THR A 10 16.68 -2.14 0.42
CA THR A 10 16.23 -2.49 -0.94
C THR A 10 14.88 -3.21 -0.92
N ASP A 11 14.70 -4.17 -0.03
CA ASP A 11 13.42 -4.88 0.15
C ASP A 11 12.29 -3.92 0.59
N ALA A 12 12.59 -2.96 1.47
CA ALA A 12 11.64 -1.94 1.90
C ALA A 12 11.25 -0.98 0.76
N GLU A 13 12.21 -0.56 -0.07
CA GLU A 13 11.96 0.24 -1.28
C GLU A 13 11.06 -0.47 -2.27
N HIS A 14 11.34 -1.76 -2.55
CA HIS A 14 10.46 -2.58 -3.38
C HIS A 14 9.06 -2.70 -2.80
N ALA A 15 8.94 -3.01 -1.49
CA ALA A 15 7.65 -3.11 -0.83
C ALA A 15 6.85 -1.80 -0.91
N MET A 16 7.51 -0.65 -0.68
CA MET A 16 6.88 0.66 -0.85
C MET A 16 6.44 0.91 -2.29
N GLY A 17 7.25 0.52 -3.27
CA GLY A 17 6.91 0.61 -4.69
C GLY A 17 5.66 -0.20 -5.05
N TYR A 18 5.61 -1.47 -4.66
CA TYR A 18 4.47 -2.35 -4.91
C TYR A 18 3.20 -1.88 -4.19
N THR A 19 3.32 -1.41 -2.95
CA THR A 19 2.18 -0.88 -2.20
C THR A 19 1.60 0.37 -2.85
N ARG A 20 2.43 1.28 -3.38
CA ARG A 20 1.95 2.43 -4.17
C ARG A 20 1.22 2.01 -5.45
N GLN A 21 1.72 1.00 -6.16
CA GLN A 21 1.05 0.46 -7.35
C GLN A 21 -0.29 -0.20 -6.99
N ALA A 22 -0.34 -0.95 -5.89
CA ALA A 22 -1.57 -1.56 -5.41
C ALA A 22 -2.64 -0.52 -5.07
N LEU A 23 -2.26 0.58 -4.40
CA LEU A 23 -3.17 1.70 -4.12
C LEU A 23 -3.74 2.30 -5.41
N ALA A 24 -2.88 2.58 -6.40
CA ALA A 24 -3.34 3.13 -7.68
C ALA A 24 -4.32 2.20 -8.42
N VAL A 25 -4.13 0.87 -8.33
CA VAL A 25 -5.08 -0.11 -8.90
C VAL A 25 -6.40 -0.12 -8.13
N LEU A 26 -6.36 0.01 -6.80
CA LEU A 26 -7.56 0.07 -5.96
C LEU A 26 -8.36 1.35 -6.21
N ASP A 27 -7.68 2.48 -6.44
CA ASP A 27 -8.32 3.75 -6.82
C ASP A 27 -9.07 3.60 -8.16
N LEU A 28 -8.41 3.03 -9.17
CA LEU A 28 -9.05 2.75 -10.46
C LEU A 28 -10.22 1.77 -10.35
N TRP A 29 -10.13 0.80 -9.44
CA TRP A 29 -11.25 -0.10 -9.17
C TRP A 29 -12.41 0.68 -8.55
N MET A 30 -12.17 1.47 -7.49
CA MET A 30 -13.21 2.29 -6.87
C MET A 30 -13.89 3.23 -7.87
N ASP A 31 -13.13 3.87 -8.76
CA ASP A 31 -13.66 4.75 -9.81
C ASP A 31 -14.57 4.01 -10.82
N GLY A 32 -14.34 2.71 -11.01
CA GLY A 32 -15.11 1.86 -11.92
C GLY A 32 -16.33 1.18 -11.30
N LEU A 33 -16.52 1.28 -9.98
CA LEU A 33 -17.64 0.62 -9.30
C LEU A 33 -18.96 1.33 -9.57
N ASN A 34 -19.99 0.55 -9.87
CA ASN A 34 -21.35 1.05 -9.92
C ASN A 34 -21.89 1.20 -8.50
N ILE A 35 -22.56 2.32 -8.21
CA ILE A 35 -23.03 2.71 -6.86
C ILE A 35 -24.04 1.69 -6.27
N GLU A 36 -24.55 0.77 -7.09
CA GLU A 36 -25.48 -0.27 -6.65
C GLU A 36 -24.81 -1.48 -5.98
N ASP A 37 -23.49 -1.67 -6.11
CA ASP A 37 -22.76 -2.74 -5.39
C ASP A 37 -21.98 -2.18 -4.19
N ASP A 38 -22.75 -1.76 -3.19
CA ASP A 38 -22.22 -1.29 -1.90
C ASP A 38 -21.29 -2.31 -1.24
N ALA A 39 -21.51 -3.61 -1.45
CA ALA A 39 -20.70 -4.65 -0.82
C ALA A 39 -19.31 -4.73 -1.44
N GLU A 40 -19.20 -4.63 -2.77
CA GLU A 40 -17.91 -4.54 -3.47
C GLU A 40 -17.18 -3.24 -3.13
N ALA A 41 -17.87 -2.09 -3.15
CA ALA A 41 -17.29 -0.80 -2.78
C ALA A 41 -16.71 -0.80 -1.37
N ASN A 42 -17.46 -1.32 -0.39
CA ASN A 42 -16.97 -1.44 0.99
C ASN A 42 -15.75 -2.36 1.10
N ARG A 43 -15.70 -3.45 0.34
CA ARG A 43 -14.55 -4.38 0.33
C ARG A 43 -13.31 -3.72 -0.27
N VAL A 44 -13.44 -3.04 -1.41
CA VAL A 44 -12.32 -2.34 -2.06
C VAL A 44 -11.81 -1.20 -1.16
N ALA A 45 -12.70 -0.42 -0.55
CA ALA A 45 -12.32 0.64 0.39
C ALA A 45 -11.59 0.09 1.65
N ALA A 46 -12.03 -1.06 2.15
CA ALA A 46 -11.36 -1.73 3.27
C ALA A 46 -9.95 -2.21 2.89
N VAL A 47 -9.79 -2.82 1.71
CA VAL A 47 -8.46 -3.24 1.20
C VAL A 47 -7.58 -2.02 0.97
N HIS A 48 -8.09 -0.95 0.36
CA HIS A 48 -7.37 0.30 0.17
C HIS A 48 -6.84 0.85 1.51
N SER A 49 -7.68 0.88 2.54
CA SER A 49 -7.28 1.34 3.88
C SER A 49 -6.18 0.48 4.52
N LEU A 50 -6.26 -0.84 4.39
CA LEU A 50 -5.23 -1.76 4.91
C LEU A 50 -3.90 -1.62 4.18
N VAL A 51 -3.93 -1.47 2.85
CA VAL A 51 -2.74 -1.27 2.01
C VAL A 51 -2.09 0.08 2.32
N TYR A 52 -2.89 1.13 2.49
CA TYR A 52 -2.42 2.45 2.87
C TYR A 52 -1.73 2.41 4.23
N GLU A 53 -2.36 1.80 5.23
CA GLU A 53 -1.78 1.68 6.57
C GLU A 53 -0.46 0.89 6.55
N SER A 54 -0.40 -0.20 5.78
CA SER A 54 0.84 -0.96 5.56
C SER A 54 1.96 -0.08 4.99
N LEU A 55 1.65 0.79 4.02
CA LEU A 55 2.61 1.74 3.47
C LEU A 55 3.14 2.70 4.54
N THR A 56 2.27 3.21 5.39
CA THR A 56 2.63 4.10 6.51
C THR A 56 3.66 3.45 7.43
N TRP A 57 3.44 2.18 7.81
CA TRP A 57 4.38 1.45 8.65
C TRP A 57 5.71 1.13 7.95
N LEU A 58 5.69 0.84 6.64
CA LEU A 58 6.91 0.65 5.84
C LEU A 58 7.74 1.94 5.78
N LYS A 59 7.12 3.08 5.50
CA LYS A 59 7.78 4.40 5.49
C LYS A 59 8.43 4.71 6.84
N LYS A 60 7.69 4.51 7.94
CA LYS A 60 8.18 4.71 9.30
C LYS A 60 9.39 3.83 9.60
N THR A 61 9.36 2.57 9.18
CA THR A 61 10.45 1.61 9.39
C THR A 61 11.70 1.98 8.57
N ALA A 62 11.50 2.54 7.37
CA ALA A 62 12.57 3.03 6.51
C ALA A 62 13.14 4.41 6.93
N GLY A 63 12.56 5.06 7.95
CA GLY A 63 12.98 6.39 8.39
C GLY A 63 12.58 7.52 7.42
N ILE A 64 11.62 7.27 6.54
CA ILE A 64 11.09 8.25 5.60
C ILE A 64 9.92 8.96 6.29
N ASN A 65 10.14 10.21 6.74
CA ASN A 65 9.07 11.06 7.25
C ASN A 65 8.23 11.59 6.08
N GLU A 66 6.90 11.62 6.26
CA GLU A 66 5.99 12.27 5.32
C GLU A 66 6.21 13.79 5.36
N GLU A 67 6.52 14.39 4.20
CA GLU A 67 6.42 15.85 3.99
C GLU A 67 4.95 16.29 3.91
#